data_AF-A0A657IUQ7-F1
#
_entry.id   AF-A0A657IUQ7-F1
#
_cell.length_a   1.000
_cell.length_b   1.000
_cell.length_c   1.000
_cell.angle_alpha   90.00
_cell.angle_beta   90.00
_cell.angle_gamma   90.00
#
_symmetry.space_group_name_H-M   'P 1'
#
loop_
_entity.id
_entity.type
_entity.pdbx_description
1 polymer ?
#
loop_
_entity_poly.entity_id
_entity_poly.type
_entity_poly.pdbx_seq_one_letter_code
_entity_poly.pdbx_strand_id
1 'polypeptide(L)'
;MLEHRWLAEQLIHAGPDEEHALRTWERTGRILQRMELSTAQQFHASLAVTNYASGMGAEISQRQSEEEDADVEQMFREQLERWGHTSTEQFPFVHSVLGEFHRHDDRTEYIAGLELLLGGIERQTWG
;
A
#
# COMPACT_ATOMS: atom_id res chain seq x y z
N MET A 1 -13.02 -0.97 2.66
CA MET A 1 -12.12 0.19 2.79
C MET A 1 -12.54 1.28 1.82
N LEU A 2 -12.64 1.04 0.51
CA LEU A 2 -13.14 2.06 -0.43
C LEU A 2 -14.60 2.50 -0.18
N GLU A 3 -15.51 1.57 0.11
CA GLU A 3 -16.92 1.89 0.45
C GLU A 3 -17.12 2.37 1.90
N HIS A 4 -16.13 2.14 2.76
CA HIS A 4 -16.15 2.47 4.18
C HIS A 4 -14.78 3.01 4.58
N ARG A 5 -14.55 4.27 4.22
CA ARG A 5 -13.26 4.99 4.31
C ARG A 5 -12.61 4.92 5.71
N TRP A 6 -13.43 5.02 6.76
CA TRP A 6 -13.02 4.90 8.17
C TRP A 6 -12.50 3.51 8.59
N LEU A 7 -12.76 2.47 7.79
CA LEU A 7 -12.43 1.09 8.17
C LEU A 7 -10.93 0.79 8.11
N ALA A 8 -10.18 1.52 7.27
CA ALA A 8 -8.73 1.37 7.14
C ALA A 8 -8.00 1.90 8.38
N GLU A 9 -8.38 3.08 8.84
CA GLU A 9 -7.88 3.71 10.06
C GLU A 9 -8.24 2.87 11.30
N GLN A 10 -9.47 2.34 11.36
CA GLN A 10 -9.86 1.40 12.41
C GLN A 10 -9.04 0.10 12.38
N LEU A 11 -8.69 -0.46 11.22
CA LEU A 11 -7.83 -1.65 11.13
C LEU A 11 -6.38 -1.37 11.57
N ILE A 12 -5.87 -0.17 11.34
CA ILE A 12 -4.54 0.27 11.80
C ILE A 12 -4.52 0.46 13.32
N HIS A 13 -5.63 0.94 13.89
CA HIS A 13 -5.76 1.22 15.33
C HIS A 13 -6.42 0.10 16.13
N ALA A 14 -6.94 -0.94 15.46
CA ALA A 14 -7.56 -2.09 16.09
C ALA A 14 -6.54 -2.79 16.98
N GLY A 15 -6.84 -2.85 18.28
CA GLY A 15 -6.10 -3.68 19.21
C GLY A 15 -6.22 -5.17 18.82
N PRO A 16 -5.29 -6.02 19.27
CA PRO A 16 -5.30 -7.47 18.99
C PRO A 16 -6.57 -8.20 19.46
N ASP A 17 -7.42 -7.55 20.26
CA ASP A 17 -8.66 -8.08 20.83
C ASP A 17 -9.91 -7.84 19.96
N GLU A 18 -9.81 -7.09 18.85
CA GLU A 18 -10.93 -6.90 17.94
C GLU A 18 -11.13 -8.14 17.04
N GLU A 19 -12.26 -8.84 17.23
CA GLU A 19 -12.61 -10.08 16.51
C GLU A 19 -12.51 -9.93 14.98
N HIS A 20 -12.82 -8.75 14.44
CA HIS A 20 -12.72 -8.47 13.00
C HIS A 20 -11.28 -8.41 12.49
N ALA A 21 -10.36 -7.84 13.26
CA ALA A 21 -8.94 -7.82 12.92
C ALA A 21 -8.36 -9.24 12.95
N LEU A 22 -8.70 -10.02 13.99
CA LEU A 22 -8.30 -11.44 14.10
C LEU A 22 -8.84 -12.29 12.95
N ARG A 23 -10.12 -12.15 12.58
CA ARG A 23 -10.71 -12.87 11.45
C ARG A 23 -10.04 -12.52 10.11
N THR A 24 -9.65 -11.26 9.94
CA THR A 24 -8.95 -10.79 8.74
C THR A 24 -7.56 -11.42 8.66
N TRP A 25 -6.80 -11.36 9.75
CA TRP A 25 -5.46 -11.94 9.82
C TRP A 25 -5.48 -13.47 9.65
N GLU A 26 -6.43 -14.17 10.27
CA GLU A 26 -6.66 -15.61 10.09
C GLU A 26 -6.91 -15.96 8.63
N ARG A 27 -7.75 -15.19 7.92
CA ARG A 27 -8.03 -15.43 6.51
C ARG A 27 -6.77 -15.28 5.65
N THR A 28 -5.94 -14.27 5.91
CA THR A 28 -4.65 -14.08 5.25
C THR A 28 -3.71 -15.26 5.54
N GLY A 29 -3.58 -15.66 6.81
CA GLY A 29 -2.77 -16.80 7.23
C GLY A 29 -3.17 -18.11 6.54
N ARG A 30 -4.47 -18.40 6.42
CA ARG A 30 -4.97 -19.62 5.75
C ARG A 30 -4.67 -19.67 4.25
N ILE A 31 -4.53 -18.52 3.59
CA ILE A 31 -4.09 -18.46 2.19
C ILE A 31 -2.60 -18.81 2.13
N LEU A 32 -1.79 -18.19 2.98
CA LEU A 32 -0.34 -18.40 3.03
C LEU A 32 0.05 -19.82 3.48
N GLN A 33 -0.76 -20.47 4.32
CA GLN A 33 -0.57 -21.88 4.70
C GLN A 33 -0.62 -22.86 3.53
N ARG A 34 -1.18 -22.45 2.39
CA ARG A 34 -1.22 -23.27 1.17
C ARG A 34 0.09 -23.20 0.39
N MET A 35 0.97 -22.28 0.74
CA MET A 35 2.29 -22.13 0.15
C MET A 35 3.30 -22.99 0.92
N GLU A 36 4.40 -23.37 0.27
CA GLU A 36 5.49 -24.16 0.86
C GLU A 36 6.40 -23.30 1.76
N LEU A 37 5.79 -22.60 2.72
CA LEU A 37 6.45 -21.71 3.67
C LEU A 37 6.55 -22.39 5.05
N SER A 38 7.66 -22.18 5.76
CA SER A 38 7.75 -22.50 7.19
C SER A 38 6.80 -21.64 8.02
N THR A 39 6.46 -22.05 9.24
CA THR A 39 5.59 -21.28 10.15
C THR A 39 6.11 -19.86 10.38
N ALA A 40 7.42 -19.67 10.51
CA ALA A 40 8.02 -18.35 10.69
C ALA A 40 7.83 -17.47 9.45
N GLN A 41 8.02 -18.02 8.25
CA GLN A 41 7.79 -17.31 7.00
C GLN A 41 6.31 -16.98 6.80
N GLN A 42 5.39 -17.90 7.15
CA GLN A 42 3.94 -17.64 7.12
C GLN A 42 3.56 -16.48 8.06
N PHE A 43 4.10 -16.46 9.28
CA PHE A 43 3.89 -15.36 10.22
C PHE A 43 4.36 -14.02 9.64
N HIS A 44 5.61 -13.93 9.18
CA HIS A 44 6.14 -12.69 8.60
C HIS A 44 5.39 -12.25 7.33
N ALA A 45 5.04 -13.19 6.45
CA ALA A 45 4.26 -12.91 5.25
C ALA A 45 2.86 -12.38 5.60
N SER A 46 2.19 -12.96 6.60
CA SER A 46 0.86 -12.54 7.02
C SER A 46 0.85 -11.11 7.58
N LEU A 47 1.87 -10.74 8.35
CA LEU A 47 2.04 -9.38 8.85
C LEU A 47 2.32 -8.40 7.72
N ALA A 48 3.22 -8.77 6.80
CA ALA A 48 3.59 -7.90 5.68
C ALA A 48 2.39 -7.60 4.77
N VAL A 49 1.62 -8.62 4.39
CA VAL A 49 0.42 -8.45 3.55
C VAL A 49 -0.65 -7.62 4.26
N THR A 50 -0.91 -7.90 5.53
CA THR A 50 -1.93 -7.16 6.31
C THR A 50 -1.53 -5.70 6.48
N ASN A 51 -0.27 -5.43 6.84
CA ASN A 51 0.21 -4.07 7.03
C ASN A 51 0.24 -3.28 5.72
N TYR A 52 0.67 -3.91 4.62
CA TYR A 52 0.63 -3.28 3.30
C TYR A 52 -0.81 -2.92 2.90
N ALA A 53 -1.73 -3.87 3.01
CA ALA A 53 -3.11 -3.67 2.60
C ALA A 53 -3.81 -2.58 3.44
N SER A 54 -3.64 -2.63 4.76
CA SER A 54 -4.21 -1.63 5.68
C SER A 54 -3.59 -0.25 5.48
N GLY A 55 -2.26 -0.17 5.37
CA GLY A 55 -1.53 1.09 5.16
C GLY A 55 -1.91 1.76 3.85
N MET A 56 -1.82 1.04 2.74
CA MET A 56 -2.18 1.58 1.42
C MET A 56 -3.62 2.04 1.38
N GLY A 57 -4.56 1.26 1.92
CA GLY A 57 -5.95 1.67 1.81
C GLY A 57 -6.36 2.73 2.83
N ALA A 58 -5.59 2.98 3.88
CA ALA A 58 -5.73 4.19 4.70
C ALA A 58 -5.26 5.42 3.92
N GLU A 59 -4.10 5.32 3.26
CA GLU A 59 -3.57 6.39 2.40
C GLU A 59 -4.51 6.71 1.24
N ILE A 60 -4.99 5.70 0.52
CA ILE A 60 -5.97 5.85 -0.57
C ILE A 60 -7.27 6.47 -0.04
N SER A 61 -7.76 6.01 1.11
CA SER A 61 -8.96 6.58 1.72
C SER A 61 -8.79 8.05 2.09
N GLN A 62 -7.60 8.43 2.57
CA GLN A 62 -7.25 9.81 2.85
C GLN A 62 -7.21 10.64 1.57
N ARG A 63 -6.45 10.20 0.55
CA ARG A 63 -6.38 10.86 -0.77
C ARG A 63 -7.75 11.08 -1.38
N GLN A 64 -8.61 10.06 -1.41
CA GLN A 64 -9.96 10.17 -1.97
C GLN A 64 -10.88 11.10 -1.17
N SER A 65 -10.60 11.32 0.12
CA SER A 65 -11.34 12.30 0.91
C SER A 65 -10.83 13.72 0.67
N GLU A 66 -9.55 13.87 0.33
CA GLU A 66 -8.90 15.15 0.00
C GLU A 66 -9.17 15.58 -1.46
N GLU A 67 -9.19 14.64 -2.42
CA GLU A 67 -9.44 14.89 -3.86
C GLU A 67 -10.86 15.38 -4.19
N GLU A 68 -11.80 15.27 -3.26
CA GLU A 68 -13.11 15.93 -3.38
C GLU A 68 -12.99 17.47 -3.34
N ASP A 69 -11.82 17.99 -2.96
CA ASP A 69 -11.45 19.40 -2.97
C ASP A 69 -10.59 19.76 -4.20
N ALA A 70 -11.05 20.71 -5.01
CA ALA A 70 -10.34 21.19 -6.19
C ALA A 70 -8.96 21.79 -5.86
N ASP A 71 -8.76 22.24 -4.63
CA ASP A 71 -7.47 22.78 -4.17
C ASP A 71 -6.40 21.68 -4.04
N VAL A 72 -6.77 20.42 -3.78
CA VAL A 72 -5.81 19.32 -3.57
C VAL A 72 -5.16 18.88 -4.88
N GLU A 73 -5.93 18.75 -5.95
CA GLU A 73 -5.41 18.44 -7.29
C GLU A 73 -4.50 19.56 -7.81
N GLN A 74 -4.82 20.83 -7.49
CA GLN A 74 -3.94 21.96 -7.77
C GLN A 74 -2.64 21.90 -6.96
N MET A 75 -2.72 21.63 -5.64
CA MET A 75 -1.56 21.48 -4.77
C MET A 75 -0.62 20.36 -5.21
N PHE A 76 -1.18 19.21 -5.64
CA PHE A 76 -0.41 18.09 -6.15
C PHE A 76 0.35 18.47 -7.43
N ARG A 77 -0.30 19.17 -8.36
CA ARG A 77 0.35 19.66 -9.59
C ARG A 77 1.48 20.65 -9.30
N GLU A 78 1.26 21.60 -8.40
CA GLU A 78 2.28 22.57 -7.96
C GLU A 78 3.45 21.86 -7.26
N GLN A 79 3.20 20.77 -6.56
CA GLN A 79 4.26 19.95 -5.96
C GLN A 79 5.11 19.24 -7.01
N LEU A 80 4.49 18.61 -8.02
CA LEU A 80 5.22 18.00 -9.13
C LEU A 80 6.03 19.01 -9.91
N GLU A 81 5.48 20.21 -10.14
CA GLU A 81 6.20 21.31 -10.77
C GLU A 81 7.42 21.73 -9.93
N ARG A 82 7.26 21.92 -8.61
CA ARG A 82 8.38 22.24 -7.72
C ARG A 82 9.48 21.18 -7.77
N TRP A 83 9.12 19.90 -7.79
CA TRP A 83 10.09 18.82 -7.92
C TRP A 83 10.79 18.82 -9.28
N GLY A 84 10.08 19.15 -10.36
CA GLY A 84 10.66 19.33 -11.70
C GLY A 84 11.71 20.45 -11.77
N HIS A 85 11.66 21.44 -10.87
CA HIS A 85 12.65 22.52 -10.79
C HIS A 85 13.85 22.22 -9.87
N THR A 86 13.87 21.07 -9.20
CA THR A 86 15.03 20.66 -8.37
C THR A 86 16.23 20.26 -9.24
N SER A 87 17.44 20.29 -8.68
CA SER A 87 18.65 19.91 -9.44
C SER A 87 18.60 18.45 -9.90
N THR A 88 18.64 18.23 -11.22
CA THR A 88 18.70 16.88 -11.81
C THR A 88 19.98 16.13 -11.44
N GLU A 89 21.08 16.84 -11.17
CA GLU A 89 22.33 16.23 -10.71
C GLU A 89 22.19 15.68 -9.28
N GLN A 90 21.44 16.38 -8.42
CA GLN A 90 21.22 15.95 -7.04
C GLN A 90 20.08 14.92 -6.92
N PHE A 91 19.07 14.99 -7.79
CA PHE A 91 17.87 14.14 -7.73
C PHE A 91 17.57 13.39 -9.04
N PRO A 92 18.54 12.63 -9.60
CA PRO A 92 18.36 11.99 -10.90
C PRO A 92 17.21 10.97 -10.93
N PHE A 93 16.99 10.25 -9.83
CA PHE A 93 15.87 9.29 -9.72
C PHE A 93 14.52 9.98 -9.75
N VAL A 94 14.33 11.07 -8.97
CA VAL A 94 13.07 11.84 -8.96
C VAL A 94 12.73 12.29 -10.37
N HIS A 95 13.68 12.92 -11.05
CA HIS A 95 13.50 13.34 -12.44
C HIS A 95 13.17 12.17 -13.40
N SER A 96 13.73 10.98 -13.16
CA SER A 96 13.44 9.80 -13.98
C SER A 96 12.02 9.24 -13.80
N VAL A 97 11.37 9.50 -12.66
CA VAL A 97 10.04 8.95 -12.34
C VAL A 97 8.94 10.02 -12.26
N LEU A 98 9.27 11.32 -12.38
CA LEU A 98 8.28 12.41 -12.29
C LEU A 98 7.09 12.21 -13.23
N GLY A 99 7.34 11.72 -14.45
CA GLY A 99 6.28 11.46 -15.44
C GLY A 99 5.33 10.32 -15.07
N GLU A 100 5.75 9.38 -14.22
CA GLU A 100 4.87 8.32 -13.73
C GLU A 100 3.80 8.86 -12.80
N PHE A 101 4.04 10.02 -12.15
CA PHE A 101 3.06 10.59 -11.24
C PHE A 101 1.73 10.97 -11.89
N HIS A 102 1.72 11.20 -13.20
CA HIS A 102 0.51 11.52 -13.96
C HIS A 102 -0.22 10.29 -14.52
N ARG A 103 0.37 9.10 -14.39
CA ARG A 103 -0.08 7.88 -15.09
C ARG A 103 -0.67 6.82 -14.17
N HIS A 104 -0.54 6.97 -12.87
CA HIS A 104 -0.93 5.95 -11.90
C HIS A 104 -2.22 6.38 -11.19
N ASP A 105 -3.13 5.42 -11.02
CA ASP A 105 -4.29 5.52 -10.15
C ASP A 105 -4.07 4.66 -8.89
N ASP A 106 -4.80 4.98 -7.81
CA ASP A 106 -4.74 4.29 -6.51
C ASP A 106 -4.78 2.75 -6.63
N ARG A 107 -5.60 2.22 -7.54
CA ARG A 107 -5.78 0.78 -7.69
C ARG A 107 -4.57 0.16 -8.37
N THR A 108 -4.03 0.81 -9.39
CA THR A 108 -2.81 0.36 -10.07
C THR A 108 -1.62 0.35 -9.10
N GLU A 109 -1.48 1.38 -8.28
CA GLU A 109 -0.43 1.46 -7.25
C GLU A 109 -0.55 0.33 -6.20
N TYR A 110 -1.78 0.12 -5.66
CA TYR A 110 -2.07 -0.94 -4.71
C TYR A 110 -1.74 -2.33 -5.26
N ILE A 111 -2.12 -2.61 -6.51
CA ILE A 111 -1.86 -3.90 -7.14
C ILE A 111 -0.36 -4.09 -7.36
N ALA A 112 0.34 -3.09 -7.89
CA ALA A 112 1.77 -3.19 -8.17
C ALA A 112 2.59 -3.49 -6.91
N GLY A 113 2.33 -2.80 -5.79
CA GLY A 113 3.03 -3.08 -4.54
C GLY A 113 2.65 -4.44 -3.93
N LEU A 114 1.38 -4.86 -4.05
CA LEU A 114 0.97 -6.20 -3.62
C LEU A 114 1.64 -7.31 -4.44
N GLU A 115 1.76 -7.14 -5.75
CA GLU A 115 2.45 -8.08 -6.64
C GLU A 115 3.94 -8.19 -6.28
N LEU A 116 4.62 -7.05 -6.03
CA LEU A 116 6.01 -7.04 -5.57
C LEU A 116 6.17 -7.80 -4.24
N LEU A 117 5.24 -7.59 -3.30
CA LEU A 117 5.26 -8.26 -2.01
C LEU A 117 5.02 -9.78 -2.16
N LEU A 118 3.99 -10.16 -2.92
CA LEU A 118 3.66 -11.56 -3.16
C LEU A 118 4.77 -12.30 -3.92
N GLY A 119 5.40 -11.66 -4.91
CA GLY A 119 6.57 -12.22 -5.58
C GLY A 119 7.77 -12.39 -4.64
N GLY A 120 7.94 -11.49 -3.66
CA GLY A 120 8.92 -11.67 -2.58
C GLY A 120 8.62 -12.85 -1.66
N ILE A 121 7.34 -13.10 -1.36
CA ILE A 121 6.89 -14.23 -0.54
C ILE A 121 7.03 -15.54 -1.33
N GLU A 122 6.62 -15.56 -2.59
CA GLU A 122 6.74 -16.72 -3.49
C GLU A 122 8.21 -17.14 -3.64
N ARG A 123 9.13 -16.20 -3.78
CA ARG A 123 10.58 -16.50 -3.83
C ARG A 123 11.10 -17.27 -2.63
N GLN A 124 10.46 -17.17 -1.47
CA GLN A 124 10.85 -17.90 -0.27
C GLN A 124 10.46 -19.39 -0.32
N THR A 125 9.60 -19.77 -1.27
CA THR A 125 9.24 -21.18 -1.49
C THR A 125 10.18 -21.88 -2.48
N TRP A 126 11.14 -21.16 -3.09
CA TRP A 126 11.99 -21.72 -4.16
C TRP A 126 13.17 -22.56 -3.65
N GLY A 127 13.48 -22.51 -2.36
CA GLY A 127 14.58 -23.27 -1.74
C GLY A 127 15.94 -22.62 -1.91
#